data_AF-I1CXD3-F1
#
_entry.id   AF-I1CXD3-F1
#
_cell.length_a   1.000
_cell.length_b   1.000
_cell.length_c   1.000
_cell.angle_alpha   90.00
_cell.angle_beta   90.00
_cell.angle_gamma   90.00
#
_symmetry.space_group_name_H-M   'P 1'
#
loop_
_entity.id
_entity.type
_entity.pdbx_description
1 polymer ?
#
loop_
_entity_poly.entity_id
_entity_poly.type
_entity_poly.pdbx_seq_one_letter_code
_entity_poly.pdbx_strand_id
1 'polypeptide(L)'
;MTPVRTSRLVGELPGEDERLALLLRGSGFRSWRAKVEAVGGCAKPVRLAGSAVWETADGRRVRELDGTLLAACGNRRESVCPSCAHRYSADTFHLVRAGLSGGKGVAEAVAGHPRLFVTLTAPSFGSVHNQPATRSGQRRPCACGRVHHDYDPVLGTPLDPESYDYVGAVLWQAHASELWRRFTITCARHLARALGVRPSALKHHLRLSYAKVAEYQRRGLVHFHAVIRLDGPDGPDTAPPAAATVGLLERVVRSAAAAVAVDSPPSEAVGARRLVWGRQIDCRAITETEPDDPAALVRGSSVASYIAKYATKGTGHAPGADTPIRSEQHIADLDVTDHTRTMIRTAWWLGGLPELADLRLRKWAHMLGFRGHFLTKSRRYSTTFTALRGARREHRFAQELADLGIHDPDQVTVINDWSLIGVGYRSAAERDFAHAIAEKAIQRRRGHRVESAAVV
;
A
#
# COMPACT_ATOMS: atom_id res chain seq x y z
N MET A 1 51.14 37.92 -32.74
CA MET A 1 50.55 36.77 -32.02
C MET A 1 49.56 37.30 -31.00
N THR A 2 48.28 37.24 -31.35
CA THR A 2 47.17 37.76 -30.55
C THR A 2 46.80 36.73 -29.47
N PRO A 3 46.72 37.09 -28.17
CA PRO A 3 46.18 36.17 -27.18
C PRO A 3 44.65 36.17 -27.27
N VAL A 4 44.10 34.98 -27.44
CA VAL A 4 42.66 34.71 -27.52
C VAL A 4 42.01 35.09 -26.20
N ARG A 5 41.10 36.08 -26.25
CA ARG A 5 40.13 36.36 -25.18
C ARG A 5 39.19 35.16 -25.05
N THR A 6 39.32 34.38 -23.99
CA THR A 6 38.28 33.45 -23.57
C THR A 6 37.13 34.24 -22.93
N SER A 7 35.95 34.08 -23.51
CA SER A 7 34.68 34.68 -23.12
C SER A 7 34.35 34.45 -21.64
N ARG A 8 34.26 35.53 -20.85
CA ARG A 8 33.60 35.56 -19.53
C ARG A 8 32.07 35.58 -19.71
N LEU A 9 31.46 34.49 -20.16
CA LEU A 9 30.01 34.34 -20.16
C LEU A 9 29.60 32.89 -19.86
N VAL A 10 30.02 32.39 -18.71
CA VAL A 10 29.28 31.33 -18.01
C VAL A 10 29.25 31.78 -16.55
N GLY A 11 28.20 32.51 -16.16
CA GLY A 11 27.96 32.79 -14.76
C GLY A 11 27.80 31.45 -14.03
N GLU A 12 28.52 31.27 -12.93
CA GLU A 12 28.35 30.11 -12.06
C GLU A 12 26.86 30.02 -11.70
N LEU A 13 26.26 28.87 -11.99
CA LEU A 13 24.88 28.61 -11.60
C LEU A 13 24.82 28.70 -10.06
N PRO A 14 23.91 29.49 -9.48
CA PRO A 14 23.84 29.64 -8.03
C PRO A 14 23.68 28.29 -7.35
N GLY A 15 24.41 28.09 -6.25
CA GLY A 15 24.36 26.87 -5.43
C GLY A 15 22.96 26.59 -4.89
N GLU A 16 22.73 25.40 -4.32
CA GLU A 16 21.40 25.00 -3.85
C GLU A 16 20.85 25.95 -2.76
N ASP A 17 21.70 26.40 -1.85
CA ASP A 17 21.34 27.34 -0.78
C ASP A 17 21.05 28.75 -1.31
N GLU A 18 21.76 29.18 -2.34
CA GLU A 18 21.54 30.48 -2.98
C GLU A 18 20.24 30.49 -3.78
N ARG A 19 19.90 29.38 -4.44
CA ARG A 19 18.60 29.19 -5.09
C ARG A 19 17.45 29.18 -4.09
N LEU A 20 17.63 28.58 -2.92
CA LEU A 20 16.64 28.64 -1.83
C LEU A 20 16.49 30.06 -1.29
N ALA A 21 17.59 30.76 -1.05
CA ALA A 21 17.57 32.16 -0.60
C ALA A 21 16.89 33.08 -1.62
N LEU A 22 17.15 32.89 -2.91
CA LEU A 22 16.48 33.61 -4.00
C LEU A 22 14.98 33.29 -4.06
N LEU A 23 14.59 32.03 -3.88
CA LEU A 23 13.19 31.64 -3.80
C LEU A 23 12.50 32.30 -2.58
N LEU A 24 13.12 32.27 -1.40
CA LEU A 24 12.59 32.85 -0.17
C LEU A 24 12.45 34.38 -0.23
N ARG A 25 13.37 35.05 -0.92
CA ARG A 25 13.39 36.51 -1.09
C ARG A 25 12.54 37.00 -2.28
N GLY A 26 12.13 36.10 -3.16
CA GLY A 26 11.35 36.42 -4.34
C GLY A 26 9.89 36.74 -4.02
N SER A 27 9.30 37.69 -4.75
CA SER A 27 7.87 38.04 -4.67
C SER A 27 6.93 36.85 -4.93
N GLY A 28 7.40 35.86 -5.71
CA GLY A 28 6.69 34.62 -6.03
C GLY A 28 6.63 33.59 -4.91
N PHE A 29 7.38 33.76 -3.80
CA PHE A 29 7.47 32.75 -2.73
C PHE A 29 6.12 32.43 -2.10
N ARG A 30 5.33 33.44 -1.76
CA ARG A 30 4.02 33.26 -1.10
C ARG A 30 3.06 32.46 -1.98
N SER A 31 3.00 32.80 -3.27
CA SER A 31 2.18 32.08 -4.25
C SER A 31 2.66 30.64 -4.44
N TRP A 32 3.97 30.43 -4.56
CA TRP A 32 4.56 29.10 -4.66
C TRP A 32 4.27 28.26 -3.41
N ARG A 33 4.47 28.83 -2.22
CA ARG A 33 4.20 28.17 -0.94
C ARG A 33 2.73 27.75 -0.81
N ALA A 34 1.80 28.63 -1.17
CA ALA A 34 0.37 28.31 -1.19
C ALA A 34 0.06 27.10 -2.10
N LYS A 35 0.69 27.02 -3.28
CA LYS A 35 0.55 25.85 -4.18
C LYS A 35 1.10 24.57 -3.55
N VAL A 36 2.22 24.64 -2.83
CA VAL A 36 2.79 23.49 -2.10
C VAL A 36 1.90 23.04 -0.95
N GLU A 37 1.38 23.99 -0.17
CA GLU A 37 0.43 23.72 0.93
C GLU A 37 -0.87 23.11 0.40
N ALA A 38 -1.38 23.56 -0.75
CA ALA A 38 -2.58 23.02 -1.40
C ALA A 38 -2.43 21.53 -1.79
N VAL A 39 -1.25 21.10 -2.24
CA VAL A 39 -0.96 19.67 -2.47
C VAL A 39 -0.57 18.91 -1.20
N GLY A 40 -0.44 19.61 -0.08
CA GLY A 40 -0.10 19.09 1.24
C GLY A 40 1.39 18.78 1.43
N GLY A 41 2.28 19.49 0.74
CA GLY A 41 3.72 19.20 0.76
C GLY A 41 4.11 17.96 -0.04
N CYS A 42 3.45 17.71 -1.18
CA CYS A 42 3.81 16.59 -2.05
C CYS A 42 5.27 16.71 -2.48
N ALA A 43 6.12 15.69 -2.23
CA ALA A 43 7.55 15.75 -2.55
C ALA A 43 7.88 15.73 -4.05
N LYS A 44 6.94 15.29 -4.89
CA LYS A 44 7.15 15.16 -6.34
C LYS A 44 5.89 15.53 -7.14
N PRO A 45 5.36 16.76 -7.03
CA PRO A 45 4.07 17.12 -7.60
C PRO A 45 4.11 17.11 -9.13
N VAL A 46 2.97 16.90 -9.76
CA VAL A 46 2.78 17.14 -11.19
C VAL A 46 2.58 18.64 -11.38
N ARG A 47 3.38 19.27 -12.22
CA ARG A 47 3.30 20.69 -12.53
C ARG A 47 2.49 20.89 -13.80
N LEU A 48 1.47 21.73 -13.72
CA LEU A 48 0.57 22.06 -14.80
C LEU A 48 0.68 23.56 -15.12
N ALA A 49 0.48 23.93 -16.39
CA ALA A 49 0.28 25.31 -16.81
C ALA A 49 -0.98 25.44 -17.63
N GLY A 50 -1.66 26.58 -17.55
CA GLY A 50 -2.93 26.81 -18.23
C GLY A 50 -3.87 27.61 -17.36
N SER A 51 -5.17 27.34 -17.49
CA SER A 51 -6.22 28.10 -16.85
C SER A 51 -7.40 27.26 -16.35
N ALA A 52 -8.17 27.83 -15.43
CA ALA A 52 -9.48 27.34 -15.05
C ALA A 52 -10.45 28.51 -14.87
N VAL A 53 -11.66 28.36 -15.39
CA VAL A 53 -12.74 29.35 -15.28
C VAL A 53 -13.94 28.68 -14.60
N TRP A 54 -14.47 29.33 -13.58
CA TRP A 54 -15.74 28.99 -12.95
C TRP A 54 -16.79 29.90 -13.55
N GLU A 55 -17.77 29.30 -14.23
CA GLU A 55 -18.85 29.99 -14.93
C GLU A 55 -20.19 29.54 -14.36
N THR A 56 -21.07 30.50 -14.05
CA THR A 56 -22.43 30.17 -13.63
C THR A 56 -23.30 29.75 -14.81
N ALA A 57 -24.45 29.13 -14.56
CA ALA A 57 -25.35 28.65 -15.63
C ALA A 57 -25.83 29.76 -16.60
N ASP A 58 -25.83 31.01 -16.16
CA ASP A 58 -26.15 32.22 -16.97
C ASP A 58 -24.93 32.78 -17.74
N GLY A 59 -23.78 32.10 -17.71
CA GLY A 59 -22.56 32.49 -18.43
C GLY A 59 -21.68 33.50 -17.70
N ARG A 60 -22.01 33.89 -16.45
CA ARG A 60 -21.21 34.84 -15.68
C ARG A 60 -19.98 34.14 -15.08
N ARG A 61 -18.79 34.68 -15.36
CA ARG A 61 -17.54 34.21 -14.76
C ARG A 61 -17.47 34.68 -13.32
N VAL A 62 -17.32 33.73 -12.39
CA VAL A 62 -17.26 34.01 -10.94
C VAL A 62 -15.85 33.85 -10.37
N ARG A 63 -14.99 33.13 -11.08
CA ARG A 63 -13.57 32.97 -10.74
C ARG A 63 -12.77 32.57 -11.97
N GLU A 64 -11.54 33.05 -12.04
CA GLU A 64 -10.56 32.67 -13.05
C GLU A 64 -9.22 32.40 -12.37
N LEU A 65 -8.52 31.39 -12.83
CA LEU A 65 -7.19 31.01 -12.36
C LEU A 65 -6.31 30.79 -13.58
N ASP A 66 -5.27 31.60 -13.74
CA ASP A 66 -4.27 31.45 -14.80
C ASP A 66 -2.88 31.17 -14.23
N GLY A 67 -2.06 30.51 -15.05
CA GLY A 67 -0.63 30.36 -14.81
C GLY A 67 -0.26 28.92 -14.51
N THR A 68 0.23 28.64 -13.31
CA THR A 68 0.77 27.30 -12.95
C THR A 68 0.11 26.72 -11.72
N LEU A 69 -0.16 25.42 -11.76
CA LEU A 69 -0.78 24.65 -10.68
C LEU A 69 0.06 23.42 -10.33
N LEU A 70 -0.03 22.98 -9.08
CA LEU A 70 0.54 21.71 -8.62
C LEU A 70 -0.59 20.71 -8.36
N ALA A 71 -0.46 19.52 -8.93
CA ALA A 71 -1.28 18.37 -8.59
C ALA A 71 -0.45 17.36 -7.78
N ALA A 72 -1.03 16.82 -6.70
CA ALA A 72 -0.34 15.84 -5.86
C ALA A 72 -0.04 14.54 -6.65
N CYS A 73 1.14 13.95 -6.44
CA CYS A 73 1.61 12.81 -7.23
C CYS A 73 0.85 11.49 -6.98
N GLY A 74 0.11 11.40 -5.86
CA GLY A 74 -0.66 10.22 -5.50
C GLY A 74 0.18 8.96 -5.21
N ASN A 75 1.50 9.08 -5.09
CA ASN A 75 2.38 7.95 -4.86
C ASN A 75 2.20 7.43 -3.43
N ARG A 76 1.90 6.13 -3.30
CA ARG A 76 1.69 5.46 -2.00
C ARG A 76 2.97 5.10 -1.25
N ARG A 77 4.14 5.34 -1.86
CA ARG A 77 5.45 5.02 -1.27
C ARG A 77 5.93 6.15 -0.39
N GLU A 78 6.16 5.84 0.87
CA GLU A 78 6.63 6.82 1.85
C GLU A 78 8.03 7.33 1.48
N SER A 79 8.93 6.43 1.06
CA SER A 79 10.28 6.77 0.57
C SER A 79 10.30 7.75 -0.61
N VAL A 80 9.23 7.79 -1.41
CA VAL A 80 9.13 8.68 -2.59
C VAL A 80 8.35 9.95 -2.29
N CYS A 81 7.29 9.85 -1.48
CA CYS A 81 6.45 10.99 -1.12
C CYS A 81 5.71 10.72 0.20
N PRO A 82 6.27 11.14 1.35
CA PRO A 82 5.66 10.93 2.66
C PRO A 82 4.25 11.51 2.77
N SER A 83 4.03 12.71 2.23
CA SER A 83 2.72 13.38 2.23
C SER A 83 1.62 12.56 1.53
N CYS A 84 1.88 12.10 0.30
CA CYS A 84 0.89 11.33 -0.46
C CYS A 84 0.71 9.92 0.12
N ALA A 85 1.78 9.29 0.61
CA ALA A 85 1.72 8.00 1.30
C ALA A 85 0.87 8.09 2.58
N HIS A 86 1.08 9.12 3.41
CA HIS A 86 0.28 9.35 4.61
C HIS A 86 -1.21 9.53 4.28
N ARG A 87 -1.55 10.31 3.24
CA ARG A 87 -2.94 10.47 2.78
C ARG A 87 -3.52 9.14 2.30
N TYR A 88 -2.76 8.34 1.56
CA TYR A 88 -3.16 7.01 1.12
C TYR A 88 -3.40 6.04 2.29
N SER A 89 -2.54 6.08 3.31
CA SER A 89 -2.70 5.30 4.56
C SER A 89 -3.98 5.70 5.28
N ALA A 90 -4.25 7.01 5.43
CA ALA A 90 -5.48 7.51 6.05
C ALA A 90 -6.74 7.07 5.28
N ASP A 91 -6.71 7.12 3.95
CA ASP A 91 -7.81 6.62 3.12
C ASP A 91 -8.01 5.11 3.28
N THR A 92 -6.90 4.35 3.36
CA THR A 92 -6.96 2.91 3.61
C THR A 92 -7.57 2.61 4.98
N PHE A 93 -7.19 3.35 6.02
CA PHE A 93 -7.78 3.24 7.34
C PHE A 93 -9.30 3.39 7.28
N HIS A 94 -9.81 4.44 6.62
CA HIS A 94 -11.24 4.67 6.50
C HIS A 94 -11.94 3.58 5.67
N LEU A 95 -11.30 3.09 4.62
CA LEU A 95 -11.82 2.00 3.79
C LEU A 95 -11.94 0.70 4.60
N VAL A 96 -10.94 0.35 5.41
CA VAL A 96 -10.96 -0.86 6.24
C VAL A 96 -11.95 -0.69 7.40
N ARG A 97 -11.90 0.44 8.12
CA ARG A 97 -12.79 0.76 9.24
C ARG A 97 -14.27 0.74 8.82
N ALA A 98 -14.60 1.33 7.68
CA ALA A 98 -15.98 1.32 7.17
C ALA A 98 -16.52 -0.09 6.95
N GLY A 99 -15.66 -1.05 6.57
CA GLY A 99 -16.06 -2.45 6.48
C GLY A 99 -16.11 -3.17 7.83
N LEU A 100 -15.44 -2.68 8.87
CA LEU A 100 -15.42 -3.36 10.16
C LEU A 100 -16.55 -2.91 11.09
N SER A 101 -16.85 -1.61 11.08
CA SER A 101 -17.77 -0.99 12.05
C SER A 101 -18.78 -0.03 11.41
N GLY A 102 -18.91 -0.04 10.07
CA GLY A 102 -19.82 0.83 9.34
C GLY A 102 -19.31 2.26 9.13
N GLY A 103 -20.18 3.10 8.55
CA GLY A 103 -19.90 4.48 8.17
C GLY A 103 -19.43 4.65 6.71
N LYS A 104 -19.46 5.89 6.21
CA LYS A 104 -19.10 6.25 4.82
C LYS A 104 -19.83 5.40 3.75
N GLY A 105 -21.13 5.20 3.97
CA GLY A 105 -22.01 4.44 3.06
C GLY A 105 -22.07 2.93 3.35
N VAL A 106 -21.69 2.49 4.55
CA VAL A 106 -21.87 1.11 5.03
C VAL A 106 -22.66 1.15 6.34
N ALA A 107 -23.67 0.29 6.48
CA ALA A 107 -24.47 0.21 7.71
C ALA A 107 -23.62 -0.23 8.92
N GLU A 108 -23.93 0.30 10.11
CA GLU A 108 -23.25 -0.06 11.36
C GLU A 108 -23.46 -1.53 11.75
N ALA A 109 -24.57 -2.15 11.31
CA ALA A 109 -24.87 -3.57 11.51
C ALA A 109 -23.76 -4.51 11.01
N VAL A 110 -22.89 -4.07 10.09
CA VAL A 110 -21.71 -4.84 9.64
C VAL A 110 -20.77 -5.22 10.80
N ALA A 111 -20.79 -4.44 11.88
CA ALA A 111 -20.09 -4.72 13.13
C ALA A 111 -20.54 -6.04 13.80
N GLY A 112 -21.71 -6.57 13.46
CA GLY A 112 -22.18 -7.87 13.93
C GLY A 112 -21.71 -9.06 13.08
N HIS A 113 -21.11 -8.82 11.91
CA HIS A 113 -20.85 -9.90 10.95
C HIS A 113 -19.65 -10.76 11.36
N PRO A 114 -19.73 -12.10 11.19
CA PRO A 114 -18.62 -13.04 11.40
C PRO A 114 -17.38 -12.63 10.61
N ARG A 115 -16.25 -12.47 11.30
CA ARG A 115 -15.01 -11.97 10.70
C ARG A 115 -13.76 -12.46 11.39
N LEU A 116 -12.70 -12.62 10.59
CA LEU A 116 -11.37 -13.02 11.04
C LEU A 116 -10.31 -12.06 10.51
N PHE A 117 -9.29 -11.85 11.31
CA PHE A 117 -7.98 -11.41 10.86
C PHE A 117 -7.13 -12.64 10.56
N VAL A 118 -6.70 -12.79 9.31
CA VAL A 118 -6.01 -13.96 8.79
C VAL A 118 -4.64 -13.56 8.28
N THR A 119 -3.60 -14.30 8.69
CA THR A 119 -2.25 -14.17 8.14
C THR A 119 -1.86 -15.43 7.37
N LEU A 120 -1.59 -15.28 6.07
CA LEU A 120 -1.09 -16.34 5.19
C LEU A 120 0.36 -16.05 4.82
N THR A 121 1.26 -17.00 5.09
CA THR A 121 2.69 -16.84 4.82
C THR A 121 3.19 -17.79 3.73
N ALA A 122 4.33 -17.46 3.14
CA ALA A 122 5.08 -18.40 2.32
C ALA A 122 5.57 -19.61 3.13
N PRO A 123 5.82 -20.77 2.50
CA PRO A 123 6.52 -21.88 3.13
C PRO A 123 7.97 -21.51 3.49
N SER A 124 8.71 -22.46 4.07
CA SER A 124 10.16 -22.30 4.21
C SER A 124 10.85 -22.63 2.88
N PHE A 125 11.90 -21.88 2.56
CA PHE A 125 12.80 -22.16 1.43
C PHE A 125 14.23 -22.42 1.92
N GLY A 126 14.41 -22.57 3.24
CA GLY A 126 15.70 -22.66 3.89
C GLY A 126 15.64 -21.98 5.26
N SER A 127 16.55 -22.38 6.15
CA SER A 127 16.64 -21.78 7.48
C SER A 127 17.19 -20.36 7.40
N VAL A 128 16.59 -19.44 8.15
CA VAL A 128 16.98 -18.02 8.18
C VAL A 128 17.34 -17.59 9.60
N HIS A 129 18.19 -16.57 9.72
CA HIS A 129 18.41 -15.88 10.98
C HIS A 129 17.10 -15.28 11.49
N ASN A 130 16.78 -15.56 12.75
CA ASN A 130 15.55 -15.13 13.41
C ASN A 130 15.80 -14.84 14.89
N GLN A 131 14.76 -14.35 15.58
CA GLN A 131 14.80 -14.03 17.01
C GLN A 131 13.82 -14.97 17.74
N PRO A 132 14.21 -16.25 17.98
CA PRO A 132 13.33 -17.15 18.69
C PRO A 132 13.17 -16.67 20.13
N ALA A 133 11.96 -16.79 20.68
CA ALA A 133 11.66 -16.42 22.05
C ALA A 133 10.89 -17.56 22.75
N THR A 134 11.01 -17.65 24.07
CA THR A 134 10.15 -18.50 24.89
C THR A 134 8.73 -17.94 24.94
N ARG A 135 7.78 -18.71 25.47
CA ARG A 135 6.42 -18.21 25.75
C ARG A 135 6.41 -17.04 26.73
N SER A 136 7.38 -16.96 27.64
CA SER A 136 7.56 -15.83 28.56
C SER A 136 8.24 -14.61 27.92
N GLY A 137 8.56 -14.65 26.63
CA GLY A 137 9.19 -13.54 25.90
C GLY A 137 10.72 -13.47 26.03
N GLN A 138 11.36 -14.43 26.70
CA GLN A 138 12.81 -14.46 26.83
C GLN A 138 13.46 -14.83 25.49
N ARG A 139 14.41 -14.01 25.02
CA ARG A 139 15.15 -14.26 23.78
C ARG A 139 15.98 -15.53 23.90
N ARG A 140 15.93 -16.37 22.87
CA ARG A 140 16.76 -17.57 22.73
C ARG A 140 17.83 -17.33 21.65
N PRO A 141 18.97 -18.05 21.73
CA PRO A 141 19.92 -18.06 20.63
C PRO A 141 19.24 -18.52 19.33
N CYS A 142 19.55 -17.83 18.24
CA CYS A 142 19.26 -18.30 16.90
C CYS A 142 20.03 -19.59 16.63
N ALA A 143 19.63 -20.34 15.60
CA ALA A 143 20.33 -21.57 15.21
C ALA A 143 21.80 -21.33 14.79
N CYS A 144 22.21 -20.09 14.49
CA CYS A 144 23.62 -19.72 14.33
C CYS A 144 24.41 -19.61 15.65
N GLY A 145 23.76 -19.82 16.80
CA GLY A 145 24.35 -19.71 18.14
C GLY A 145 24.32 -18.31 18.76
N ARG A 146 23.96 -17.26 18.01
CA ARG A 146 23.93 -15.86 18.50
C ARG A 146 22.54 -15.43 18.93
N VAL A 147 22.45 -14.55 19.93
CA VAL A 147 21.21 -13.84 20.27
C VAL A 147 21.19 -12.52 19.49
N HIS A 148 20.29 -12.41 18.52
CA HIS A 148 20.19 -11.22 17.67
C HIS A 148 19.37 -10.10 18.33
N HIS A 149 19.85 -8.86 18.23
CA HIS A 149 19.09 -7.65 18.60
C HIS A 149 18.13 -7.24 17.47
N ASP A 150 17.19 -6.33 17.73
CA ASP A 150 16.06 -6.06 16.81
C ASP A 150 16.45 -5.43 15.47
N TYR A 151 17.62 -4.83 15.43
CA TYR A 151 18.18 -4.15 14.27
C TYR A 151 19.36 -4.91 13.65
N ASP A 152 19.57 -6.17 14.03
CA ASP A 152 20.65 -6.97 13.48
C ASP A 152 20.40 -7.19 11.98
N PRO A 153 21.30 -6.73 11.09
CA PRO A 153 21.09 -6.73 9.64
C PRO A 153 21.03 -8.14 9.04
N VAL A 154 21.52 -9.16 9.75
CA VAL A 154 21.43 -10.55 9.27
C VAL A 154 20.04 -11.14 9.47
N LEU A 155 19.16 -10.51 10.26
CA LEU A 155 17.83 -11.06 10.51
C LEU A 155 17.00 -11.19 9.24
N GLY A 156 16.51 -12.39 8.99
CA GLY A 156 15.79 -12.77 7.78
C GLY A 156 16.67 -13.28 6.65
N THR A 157 18.00 -13.14 6.72
CA THR A 157 18.90 -13.75 5.72
C THR A 157 19.06 -15.25 5.99
N PRO A 158 19.37 -16.06 4.96
CA PRO A 158 19.63 -17.49 5.14
C PRO A 158 20.79 -17.74 6.10
N LEU A 159 20.68 -18.80 6.92
CA LEU A 159 21.80 -19.31 7.72
C LEU A 159 22.90 -19.87 6.82
N ASP A 160 22.48 -20.54 5.75
CA ASP A 160 23.33 -21.01 4.67
C ASP A 160 22.74 -20.51 3.34
N PRO A 161 23.35 -19.50 2.71
CA PRO A 161 22.91 -18.98 1.42
C PRO A 161 22.99 -20.00 0.28
N GLU A 162 23.86 -21.00 0.34
CA GLU A 162 24.05 -21.95 -0.76
C GLU A 162 22.91 -22.98 -0.83
N SER A 163 22.39 -23.41 0.32
CA SER A 163 21.25 -24.34 0.38
C SER A 163 19.87 -23.68 0.34
N TYR A 164 19.78 -22.34 0.32
CA TYR A 164 18.51 -21.64 0.27
C TYR A 164 17.87 -21.72 -1.13
N ASP A 165 16.61 -22.16 -1.21
CA ASP A 165 15.85 -22.28 -2.46
C ASP A 165 15.33 -20.91 -2.96
N TYR A 166 16.24 -20.12 -3.51
CA TYR A 166 15.94 -18.82 -4.12
C TYR A 166 14.96 -18.93 -5.31
N VAL A 167 15.07 -20.01 -6.09
CA VAL A 167 14.20 -20.25 -7.26
C VAL A 167 12.76 -20.45 -6.80
N GLY A 168 12.54 -21.37 -5.85
CA GLY A 168 11.24 -21.60 -5.24
C GLY A 168 10.68 -20.33 -4.58
N ALA A 169 11.53 -19.58 -3.86
CA ALA A 169 11.14 -18.33 -3.22
C ALA A 169 10.62 -17.29 -4.23
N VAL A 170 11.35 -17.05 -5.32
CA VAL A 170 10.96 -16.08 -6.36
C VAL A 170 9.73 -16.56 -7.14
N LEU A 171 9.65 -17.84 -7.50
CA LEU A 171 8.48 -18.38 -8.20
C LEU A 171 7.23 -18.32 -7.32
N TRP A 172 7.36 -18.61 -6.02
CA TRP A 172 6.26 -18.45 -5.07
C TRP A 172 5.78 -16.99 -5.01
N GLN A 173 6.70 -16.02 -4.91
CA GLN A 173 6.39 -14.58 -4.93
C GLN A 173 5.61 -14.17 -6.18
N ALA A 174 6.04 -14.66 -7.35
CA ALA A 174 5.41 -14.38 -8.62
C ALA A 174 3.96 -14.92 -8.70
N HIS A 175 3.69 -16.03 -8.02
CA HIS A 175 2.38 -16.69 -7.99
C HIS A 175 1.56 -16.37 -6.73
N ALA A 176 2.06 -15.59 -5.78
CA ALA A 176 1.35 -15.28 -4.53
C ALA A 176 -0.06 -14.69 -4.77
N SER A 177 -0.24 -13.89 -5.83
CA SER A 177 -1.57 -13.36 -6.18
C SER A 177 -2.51 -14.43 -6.76
N GLU A 178 -2.00 -15.42 -7.49
CA GLU A 178 -2.79 -16.56 -7.97
C GLU A 178 -3.13 -17.52 -6.83
N LEU A 179 -2.19 -17.75 -5.90
CA LEU A 179 -2.47 -18.48 -4.65
C LEU A 179 -3.60 -17.80 -3.86
N TRP A 180 -3.61 -16.46 -3.77
CA TRP A 180 -4.70 -15.73 -3.13
C TRP A 180 -6.02 -15.89 -3.86
N ARG A 181 -6.02 -15.77 -5.20
CA ARG A 181 -7.21 -15.99 -6.02
C ARG A 181 -7.79 -17.39 -5.77
N ARG A 182 -6.97 -18.44 -5.86
CA ARG A 182 -7.39 -19.81 -5.59
C ARG A 182 -7.87 -19.98 -4.15
N PHE A 183 -7.21 -19.38 -3.17
CA PHE A 183 -7.65 -19.36 -1.77
C PHE A 183 -9.06 -18.82 -1.59
N THR A 184 -9.39 -17.67 -2.19
CA THR A 184 -10.75 -17.10 -2.07
C THR A 184 -11.81 -17.97 -2.75
N ILE A 185 -11.47 -18.60 -3.89
CA ILE A 185 -12.36 -19.54 -4.59
C ILE A 185 -12.58 -20.81 -3.76
N THR A 186 -11.53 -21.36 -3.19
CA THR A 186 -11.58 -22.56 -2.35
C THR A 186 -12.35 -22.29 -1.04
N CYS A 187 -12.16 -21.12 -0.42
CA CYS A 187 -12.98 -20.70 0.72
C CYS A 187 -14.47 -20.69 0.38
N ALA A 188 -14.85 -20.08 -0.76
CA ALA A 188 -16.24 -20.08 -1.20
C ALA A 188 -16.77 -21.51 -1.41
N ARG A 189 -16.01 -22.40 -2.04
CA ARG A 189 -16.42 -23.80 -2.24
C ARG A 189 -16.59 -24.56 -0.92
N HIS A 190 -15.68 -24.36 0.03
CA HIS A 190 -15.72 -24.99 1.35
C HIS A 190 -16.89 -24.45 2.19
N LEU A 191 -17.18 -23.14 2.12
CA LEU A 191 -18.38 -22.54 2.73
C LEU A 191 -19.65 -23.16 2.17
N ALA A 192 -19.76 -23.27 0.83
CA ALA A 192 -20.93 -23.85 0.19
C ALA A 192 -21.19 -25.29 0.65
N ARG A 193 -20.13 -26.12 0.68
CA ARG A 193 -20.22 -27.49 1.19
C ARG A 193 -20.66 -27.55 2.65
N ALA A 194 -20.08 -26.71 3.51
CA ALA A 194 -20.41 -26.69 4.93
C ALA A 194 -21.82 -26.19 5.23
N LEU A 195 -22.39 -25.38 4.35
CA LEU A 195 -23.77 -24.88 4.45
C LEU A 195 -24.79 -25.76 3.69
N GLY A 196 -24.35 -26.86 3.09
CA GLY A 196 -25.23 -27.76 2.34
C GLY A 196 -25.77 -27.17 1.02
N VAL A 197 -25.11 -26.15 0.45
CA VAL A 197 -25.56 -25.49 -0.79
C VAL A 197 -24.60 -25.76 -1.93
N ARG A 198 -25.11 -25.68 -3.17
CA ARG A 198 -24.27 -25.78 -4.38
C ARG A 198 -23.29 -24.59 -4.44
N PRO A 199 -22.02 -24.77 -4.85
CA PRO A 199 -21.07 -23.65 -4.95
C PRO A 199 -21.54 -22.50 -5.83
N SER A 200 -22.28 -22.77 -6.90
CA SER A 200 -22.87 -21.75 -7.78
C SER A 200 -23.99 -20.94 -7.11
N ALA A 201 -24.66 -21.53 -6.10
CA ALA A 201 -25.75 -20.92 -5.37
C ALA A 201 -25.28 -20.06 -4.18
N LEU A 202 -24.03 -20.24 -3.69
CA LEU A 202 -23.53 -19.57 -2.49
C LEU A 202 -23.76 -18.05 -2.50
N LYS A 203 -23.57 -17.40 -3.66
CA LYS A 203 -23.76 -15.95 -3.83
C LYS A 203 -25.17 -15.44 -3.48
N HIS A 204 -26.17 -16.32 -3.48
CA HIS A 204 -27.55 -16.03 -3.10
C HIS A 204 -27.82 -16.28 -1.61
N HIS A 205 -26.89 -16.93 -0.90
CA HIS A 205 -26.97 -17.17 0.54
C HIS A 205 -26.06 -16.25 1.35
N LEU A 206 -24.82 -16.03 0.88
CA LEU A 206 -23.84 -15.17 1.54
C LEU A 206 -22.75 -14.69 0.59
N ARG A 207 -21.95 -13.73 1.04
CA ARG A 207 -20.73 -13.28 0.38
C ARG A 207 -19.51 -13.43 1.28
N LEU A 208 -18.41 -13.91 0.70
CA LEU A 208 -17.08 -13.83 1.28
C LEU A 208 -16.48 -12.46 0.93
N SER A 209 -16.51 -11.54 1.89
CA SER A 209 -15.91 -10.22 1.77
C SER A 209 -14.52 -10.18 2.37
N TYR A 210 -13.62 -9.39 1.78
CA TYR A 210 -12.28 -9.26 2.32
C TYR A 210 -11.63 -7.92 2.01
N ALA A 211 -10.69 -7.52 2.86
CA ALA A 211 -9.65 -6.54 2.56
C ALA A 211 -8.30 -7.18 2.91
N LYS A 212 -7.35 -7.16 1.98
CA LYS A 212 -6.07 -7.85 2.09
C LYS A 212 -4.92 -6.90 1.81
N VAL A 213 -3.90 -6.93 2.65
CA VAL A 213 -2.62 -6.28 2.42
C VAL A 213 -1.50 -7.30 2.24
N ALA A 214 -0.54 -7.00 1.37
CA ALA A 214 0.71 -7.73 1.24
C ALA A 214 1.84 -6.94 1.91
N GLU A 215 2.66 -7.63 2.70
CA GLU A 215 3.76 -7.03 3.43
C GLU A 215 4.99 -7.93 3.31
N TYR A 216 6.17 -7.33 3.15
CA TYR A 216 7.43 -8.08 3.16
C TYR A 216 7.84 -8.45 4.58
N GLN A 217 8.16 -9.73 4.76
CA GLN A 217 8.94 -10.21 5.89
C GLN A 217 10.40 -9.82 5.72
N ARG A 218 11.17 -9.81 6.82
CA ARG A 218 12.62 -9.59 6.79
C ARG A 218 13.35 -10.54 5.84
N ARG A 219 12.83 -11.76 5.64
CA ARG A 219 13.32 -12.76 4.66
C ARG A 219 12.94 -12.50 3.20
N GLY A 220 12.47 -11.31 2.86
CA GLY A 220 12.14 -10.90 1.49
C GLY A 220 10.91 -11.54 0.83
N LEU A 221 10.18 -12.38 1.56
CA LEU A 221 8.92 -12.97 1.10
C LEU A 221 7.73 -12.16 1.60
N VAL A 222 6.70 -12.02 0.76
CA VAL A 222 5.46 -11.40 1.17
C VAL A 222 4.64 -12.37 2.03
N HIS A 223 4.01 -11.86 3.07
CA HIS A 223 2.85 -12.49 3.69
C HIS A 223 1.61 -11.63 3.43
N PHE A 224 0.44 -12.25 3.54
CA PHE A 224 -0.83 -11.56 3.41
C PHE A 224 -1.51 -11.47 4.75
N HIS A 225 -1.88 -10.25 5.14
CA HIS A 225 -2.84 -9.99 6.19
C HIS A 225 -4.20 -9.69 5.56
N ALA A 226 -5.24 -10.35 6.02
CA ALA A 226 -6.58 -10.18 5.50
C ALA A 226 -7.60 -10.02 6.63
N VAL A 227 -8.48 -9.03 6.50
CA VAL A 227 -9.80 -9.12 7.13
C VAL A 227 -10.67 -9.93 6.17
N ILE A 228 -11.23 -11.03 6.65
CA ILE A 228 -12.20 -11.85 5.93
C ILE A 228 -13.50 -11.83 6.72
N ARG A 229 -14.60 -11.48 6.08
CA ARG A 229 -15.93 -11.29 6.67
C ARG A 229 -16.99 -12.02 5.86
N LEU A 230 -17.99 -12.59 6.53
CA LEU A 230 -19.18 -13.15 5.91
C LEU A 230 -20.29 -12.12 5.93
N ASP A 231 -20.82 -11.80 4.76
CA ASP A 231 -21.94 -10.87 4.56
C ASP A 231 -23.15 -11.62 4.01
N GLY A 232 -24.32 -11.01 4.09
CA GLY A 232 -25.51 -11.44 3.35
C GLY A 232 -25.31 -11.36 1.83
N PRO A 233 -26.28 -11.88 1.06
CA PRO A 233 -26.17 -11.95 -0.40
C PRO A 233 -26.09 -10.58 -1.09
N ASP A 234 -26.59 -9.53 -0.45
CA ASP A 234 -26.55 -8.17 -0.98
C ASP A 234 -25.32 -7.37 -0.54
N GLY A 235 -24.56 -7.88 0.43
CA GLY A 235 -23.31 -7.28 0.89
C GLY A 235 -23.41 -6.83 2.36
N PRO A 236 -22.62 -5.81 2.75
CA PRO A 236 -22.35 -5.51 4.14
C PRO A 236 -23.56 -5.02 4.94
N ASP A 237 -24.61 -4.56 4.24
CA ASP A 237 -25.84 -4.06 4.86
C ASP A 237 -26.86 -5.17 5.16
N THR A 238 -26.56 -6.42 4.78
CA THR A 238 -27.40 -7.59 5.02
C THR A 238 -26.64 -8.63 5.83
N ALA A 239 -27.27 -9.17 6.87
CA ALA A 239 -26.65 -10.19 7.71
C ALA A 239 -26.48 -11.52 6.96
N PRO A 240 -25.39 -12.27 7.21
CA PRO A 240 -25.28 -13.64 6.70
C PRO A 240 -26.24 -14.59 7.45
N PRO A 241 -26.51 -15.80 6.92
CA PRO A 241 -27.30 -16.82 7.61
C PRO A 241 -26.72 -17.17 8.98
N ALA A 242 -27.56 -17.50 9.96
CA ALA A 242 -27.11 -17.82 11.33
C ALA A 242 -26.08 -18.97 11.41
N ALA A 243 -26.14 -19.93 10.47
CA ALA A 243 -25.17 -21.02 10.37
C ALA A 243 -23.74 -20.56 9.98
N ALA A 244 -23.59 -19.34 9.45
CA ALA A 244 -22.33 -18.78 8.99
C ALA A 244 -21.49 -18.21 10.15
N THR A 245 -21.08 -19.03 11.11
CA THR A 245 -20.39 -18.57 12.33
C THR A 245 -18.90 -18.25 12.11
N VAL A 246 -18.28 -17.55 13.07
CA VAL A 246 -16.82 -17.31 13.10
C VAL A 246 -16.05 -18.64 13.12
N GLY A 247 -16.51 -19.61 13.92
CA GLY A 247 -15.88 -20.93 13.99
C GLY A 247 -15.99 -21.71 12.67
N LEU A 248 -17.10 -21.57 11.93
CA LEU A 248 -17.19 -22.10 10.57
C LEU A 248 -16.17 -21.43 9.64
N LEU A 249 -16.09 -20.10 9.67
CA LEU A 249 -15.16 -19.32 8.85
C LEU A 249 -13.71 -19.74 9.12
N GLU A 250 -13.32 -19.95 10.38
CA GLU A 250 -11.96 -20.37 10.73
C GLU A 250 -11.62 -21.74 10.14
N ARG A 251 -12.50 -22.73 10.32
CA ARG A 251 -12.30 -24.07 9.72
C ARG A 251 -12.19 -23.99 8.19
N VAL A 252 -13.01 -23.15 7.55
CA VAL A 252 -12.94 -22.96 6.11
C VAL A 252 -11.61 -22.32 5.69
N VAL A 253 -11.18 -21.25 6.35
CA VAL A 253 -9.91 -20.58 6.02
C VAL A 253 -8.74 -21.55 6.13
N ARG A 254 -8.64 -22.31 7.23
CA ARG A 254 -7.55 -23.27 7.44
C ARG A 254 -7.57 -24.39 6.39
N SER A 255 -8.73 -24.98 6.14
CA SER A 255 -8.87 -26.04 5.14
C SER A 255 -8.62 -25.56 3.71
N ALA A 256 -9.05 -24.34 3.37
CA ALA A 256 -8.83 -23.76 2.06
C ALA A 256 -7.35 -23.45 1.82
N ALA A 257 -6.66 -22.88 2.81
CA ALA A 257 -5.24 -22.60 2.72
C ALA A 257 -4.40 -23.89 2.57
N ALA A 258 -4.77 -24.96 3.27
CA ALA A 258 -4.12 -26.26 3.14
C ALA A 258 -4.36 -26.93 1.77
N ALA A 259 -5.52 -26.70 1.15
CA ALA A 259 -5.90 -27.34 -0.12
C ALA A 259 -5.36 -26.62 -1.37
N VAL A 260 -4.96 -25.35 -1.27
CA VAL A 260 -4.54 -24.56 -2.42
C VAL A 260 -3.12 -24.90 -2.85
N ALA A 261 -2.98 -25.24 -4.12
CA ALA A 261 -1.71 -25.35 -4.81
C ALA A 261 -1.78 -24.66 -6.19
N VAL A 262 -0.64 -24.17 -6.66
CA VAL A 262 -0.43 -23.60 -8.01
C VAL A 262 0.86 -24.19 -8.55
N ASP A 263 0.83 -24.76 -9.75
CA ASP A 263 2.05 -25.21 -10.41
C ASP A 263 2.62 -24.08 -11.26
N SER A 264 3.93 -23.84 -11.17
CA SER A 264 4.62 -22.95 -12.09
C SER A 264 4.64 -23.55 -13.50
N PRO A 265 4.75 -22.72 -14.56
CA PRO A 265 5.03 -23.25 -15.89
C PRO A 265 6.29 -24.14 -15.85
N PRO A 266 6.30 -25.26 -16.59
CA PRO A 266 7.50 -26.07 -16.72
C PRO A 266 8.59 -25.27 -17.44
N SER A 267 9.83 -25.43 -17.01
CA SER A 267 11.01 -24.86 -17.67
C SER A 267 12.12 -25.89 -17.63
N GLU A 268 12.91 -25.98 -18.70
CA GLU A 268 14.04 -26.92 -18.76
C GLU A 268 15.07 -26.66 -17.65
N ALA A 269 15.29 -25.39 -17.29
CA ALA A 269 16.31 -25.00 -16.32
C ALA A 269 15.93 -25.28 -14.86
N VAL A 270 14.63 -25.22 -14.52
CA VAL A 270 14.18 -25.25 -13.10
C VAL A 270 13.06 -26.24 -12.80
N GLY A 271 12.56 -26.93 -13.83
CA GLY A 271 11.39 -27.80 -13.77
C GLY A 271 10.08 -27.06 -13.45
N ALA A 272 9.00 -27.81 -13.31
CA ALA A 272 7.76 -27.30 -12.73
C ALA A 272 7.83 -27.34 -11.19
N ARG A 273 7.34 -26.30 -10.52
CA ARG A 273 7.31 -26.20 -9.06
C ARG A 273 5.88 -26.14 -8.57
N ARG A 274 5.54 -27.00 -7.61
CA ARG A 274 4.25 -26.95 -6.90
C ARG A 274 4.33 -25.95 -5.74
N LEU A 275 3.60 -24.85 -5.86
CA LEU A 275 3.61 -23.72 -4.93
C LEU A 275 2.38 -23.79 -4.01
N VAL A 276 2.59 -23.66 -2.70
CA VAL A 276 1.56 -23.80 -1.66
C VAL A 276 1.68 -22.70 -0.61
N TRP A 277 0.69 -22.56 0.27
CA TRP A 277 0.82 -21.74 1.48
C TRP A 277 1.73 -22.44 2.52
N GLY A 278 2.38 -21.64 3.36
CA GLY A 278 3.13 -22.16 4.51
C GLY A 278 2.20 -22.80 5.54
N ARG A 279 2.77 -23.68 6.38
CA ARG A 279 2.04 -24.36 7.45
C ARG A 279 1.51 -23.42 8.54
N GLN A 280 2.19 -22.29 8.75
CA GLN A 280 1.83 -21.29 9.73
C GLN A 280 0.72 -20.39 9.17
N ILE A 281 -0.50 -20.62 9.65
CA ILE A 281 -1.66 -19.79 9.36
C ILE A 281 -2.21 -19.27 10.68
N ASP A 282 -2.16 -17.95 10.86
CA ASP A 282 -2.77 -17.29 12.01
C ASP A 282 -4.20 -16.86 11.65
N CYS A 283 -5.15 -17.15 12.53
CA CYS A 283 -6.55 -16.79 12.40
C CYS A 283 -7.03 -16.29 13.75
N ARG A 284 -7.44 -15.02 13.82
CA ARG A 284 -7.95 -14.40 15.04
C ARG A 284 -9.32 -13.81 14.78
N ALA A 285 -10.28 -14.12 15.66
CA ALA A 285 -11.57 -13.45 15.63
C ALA A 285 -11.38 -11.94 15.90
N ILE A 286 -12.11 -11.10 15.17
CA ILE A 286 -12.12 -9.66 15.41
C ILE A 286 -13.38 -9.35 16.22
N THR A 287 -13.19 -8.98 17.49
CA THR A 287 -14.26 -8.59 18.41
C THR A 287 -14.36 -7.06 18.52
N GLU A 288 -15.53 -6.57 18.92
CA GLU A 288 -15.70 -5.15 19.30
C GLU A 288 -15.73 -4.93 20.82
N THR A 289 -16.08 -5.94 21.61
CA THR A 289 -15.95 -5.93 23.07
C THR A 289 -14.50 -6.13 23.51
N GLU A 290 -14.14 -5.62 24.70
CA GLU A 290 -12.84 -5.82 25.35
C GLU A 290 -12.64 -7.29 25.74
N PRO A 291 -11.62 -8.00 25.21
CA PRO A 291 -11.11 -9.14 25.95
C PRO A 291 -10.33 -8.73 27.19
N ASP A 292 -10.53 -9.44 28.28
CA ASP A 292 -9.73 -9.35 29.51
C ASP A 292 -8.27 -9.88 29.35
N ASP A 293 -7.79 -10.04 28.10
CA ASP A 293 -6.43 -10.47 27.76
C ASP A 293 -5.78 -9.51 26.74
N PRO A 294 -4.81 -8.68 27.16
CA PRO A 294 -4.05 -7.77 26.31
C PRO A 294 -3.32 -8.46 25.14
N ALA A 295 -3.07 -9.77 25.21
CA ALA A 295 -2.40 -10.53 24.16
C ALA A 295 -3.36 -11.06 23.06
N ALA A 296 -4.66 -11.12 23.33
CA ALA A 296 -5.67 -11.74 22.44
C ALA A 296 -6.66 -10.74 21.80
N LEU A 297 -6.45 -9.43 21.97
CA LEU A 297 -7.41 -8.38 21.63
C LEU A 297 -7.20 -7.80 20.21
N VAL A 298 -7.96 -8.29 19.23
CA VAL A 298 -7.97 -7.70 17.88
C VAL A 298 -9.22 -6.82 17.71
N ARG A 299 -9.19 -5.58 18.21
CA ARG A 299 -10.27 -4.59 17.99
C ARG A 299 -10.33 -4.18 16.51
N GLY A 300 -11.52 -3.90 15.99
CA GLY A 300 -11.71 -3.47 14.59
C GLY A 300 -10.89 -2.22 14.20
N SER A 301 -10.79 -1.23 15.09
CA SER A 301 -9.96 -0.02 14.88
C SER A 301 -8.46 -0.31 14.89
N SER A 302 -8.01 -1.23 15.75
CA SER A 302 -6.62 -1.72 15.79
C SER A 302 -6.27 -2.45 14.50
N VAL A 303 -7.17 -3.27 13.95
CA VAL A 303 -6.99 -3.94 12.65
C VAL A 303 -6.96 -2.93 11.51
N ALA A 304 -7.85 -1.95 11.49
CA ALA A 304 -7.86 -0.91 10.47
C ALA A 304 -6.56 -0.11 10.49
N SER A 305 -6.05 0.23 11.69
CA SER A 305 -4.77 0.91 11.87
C SER A 305 -3.60 0.04 11.42
N TYR A 306 -3.62 -1.25 11.77
CA TYR A 306 -2.64 -2.23 11.35
C TYR A 306 -2.61 -2.36 9.82
N ILE A 307 -3.74 -2.62 9.16
CA ILE A 307 -3.79 -2.72 7.68
C ILE A 307 -3.38 -1.41 7.01
N ALA A 308 -3.82 -0.26 7.54
CA ALA A 308 -3.46 1.05 7.01
C ALA A 308 -1.96 1.34 7.11
N LYS A 309 -1.30 0.87 8.18
CA LYS A 309 0.16 0.93 8.32
C LYS A 309 0.81 0.21 7.14
N TYR A 310 0.43 -1.04 6.85
CA TYR A 310 1.08 -1.83 5.80
C TYR A 310 0.64 -1.53 4.37
N ALA A 311 -0.45 -0.78 4.18
CA ALA A 311 -0.92 -0.42 2.86
C ALA A 311 0.02 0.56 2.13
N THR A 312 0.76 1.37 2.89
CA THR A 312 1.85 2.19 2.34
C THR A 312 3.07 1.33 2.07
N LYS A 313 3.57 1.37 0.83
CA LYS A 313 4.81 0.68 0.45
C LYS A 313 5.97 1.48 1.06
N GLY A 314 6.42 1.12 2.25
CA GLY A 314 7.48 1.82 2.98
C GLY A 314 7.53 1.62 4.49
N THR A 315 6.47 1.10 5.13
CA THR A 315 6.40 0.98 6.60
C THR A 315 7.10 -0.26 7.17
N GLY A 316 8.02 -0.85 6.42
CA GLY A 316 8.83 -2.00 6.79
C GLY A 316 9.94 -2.18 5.77
N HIS A 317 11.05 -2.79 6.18
CA HIS A 317 12.23 -3.17 5.41
C HIS A 317 11.86 -3.80 4.05
N ALA A 318 11.49 -2.99 3.06
CA ALA A 318 11.26 -3.45 1.70
C ALA A 318 12.67 -3.76 1.17
N PRO A 319 13.06 -5.03 1.06
CA PRO A 319 14.48 -5.34 0.89
C PRO A 319 14.94 -4.95 -0.52
N GLY A 320 14.02 -4.84 -1.48
CA GLY A 320 14.31 -4.53 -2.87
C GLY A 320 14.44 -3.05 -3.22
N ALA A 321 14.84 -2.77 -4.46
CA ALA A 321 15.05 -1.43 -4.95
C ALA A 321 13.74 -0.66 -5.22
N ASP A 322 13.79 0.66 -5.05
CA ASP A 322 12.63 1.53 -5.31
C ASP A 322 12.38 1.80 -6.80
N THR A 323 13.29 1.36 -7.66
CA THR A 323 13.22 1.54 -9.11
C THR A 323 13.39 0.22 -9.86
N PRO A 324 12.77 0.06 -11.04
CA PRO A 324 12.98 -1.10 -11.89
C PRO A 324 14.47 -1.33 -12.19
N ILE A 325 14.88 -2.61 -12.13
CA ILE A 325 16.22 -3.04 -12.51
C ILE A 325 16.38 -2.92 -14.03
N ARG A 326 17.58 -2.53 -14.46
CA ARG A 326 17.87 -2.19 -15.87
C ARG A 326 18.91 -3.10 -16.52
N SER A 327 19.83 -3.64 -15.73
CA SER A 327 20.92 -4.50 -16.19
C SER A 327 21.48 -5.30 -15.01
N GLU A 328 22.32 -6.29 -15.28
CA GLU A 328 23.04 -7.02 -14.25
C GLU A 328 24.05 -6.14 -13.51
N GLN A 329 24.70 -5.21 -14.21
CA GLN A 329 25.57 -4.22 -13.57
C GLN A 329 24.79 -3.36 -12.58
N HIS A 330 23.58 -2.91 -12.94
CA HIS A 330 22.72 -2.19 -12.01
C HIS A 330 22.41 -3.04 -10.76
N ILE A 331 22.26 -4.37 -10.89
CA ILE A 331 22.09 -5.25 -9.72
C ILE A 331 23.36 -5.30 -8.86
N ALA A 332 24.55 -5.27 -9.46
CA ALA A 332 25.81 -5.23 -8.72
C ALA A 332 25.98 -3.92 -7.93
N ASP A 333 25.50 -2.80 -8.48
CA ASP A 333 25.67 -1.47 -7.88
C ASP A 333 24.61 -1.11 -6.81
N LEU A 334 23.59 -1.96 -6.60
CA LEU A 334 22.57 -1.70 -5.57
C LEU A 334 23.16 -1.70 -4.16
N ASP A 335 22.74 -0.77 -3.32
CA ASP A 335 23.00 -0.81 -1.87
C ASP A 335 21.92 -1.64 -1.16
N VAL A 336 22.10 -2.97 -1.16
CA VAL A 336 21.19 -3.95 -0.55
C VAL A 336 21.98 -5.11 0.03
N THR A 337 21.37 -5.85 0.96
CA THR A 337 21.97 -7.08 1.52
C THR A 337 22.23 -8.13 0.44
N ASP A 338 23.22 -8.99 0.66
CA ASP A 338 23.55 -10.07 -0.29
C ASP A 338 22.36 -11.01 -0.55
N HIS A 339 21.59 -11.33 0.49
CA HIS A 339 20.38 -12.12 0.35
C HIS A 339 19.38 -11.47 -0.63
N THR A 340 19.14 -10.16 -0.48
CA THR A 340 18.26 -9.42 -1.38
C THR A 340 18.85 -9.41 -2.79
N ARG A 341 20.14 -9.09 -2.92
CA ARG A 341 20.82 -9.06 -4.23
C ARG A 341 20.68 -10.39 -4.94
N THR A 342 20.84 -11.51 -4.24
CA THR A 342 20.65 -12.86 -4.77
C THR A 342 19.20 -13.09 -5.20
N MET A 343 18.20 -12.72 -4.39
CA MET A 343 16.78 -12.77 -4.83
C MET A 343 16.51 -11.94 -6.10
N ILE A 344 17.09 -10.75 -6.21
CA ILE A 344 16.97 -9.88 -7.39
C ILE A 344 17.63 -10.55 -8.60
N ARG A 345 18.85 -11.08 -8.46
CA ARG A 345 19.56 -11.83 -9.50
C ARG A 345 18.77 -13.04 -9.95
N THR A 346 18.23 -13.84 -9.04
CA THR A 346 17.39 -15.00 -9.35
C THR A 346 16.15 -14.58 -10.13
N ALA A 347 15.45 -13.52 -9.71
CA ALA A 347 14.29 -13.00 -10.45
C ALA A 347 14.66 -12.47 -11.84
N TRP A 348 15.84 -11.85 -11.98
CA TRP A 348 16.34 -11.35 -13.26
C TRP A 348 16.67 -12.48 -14.23
N TRP A 349 17.36 -13.52 -13.74
CA TRP A 349 17.71 -14.72 -14.48
C TRP A 349 16.46 -15.50 -14.91
N LEU A 350 15.55 -15.82 -13.97
CA LEU A 350 14.28 -16.49 -14.28
C LEU A 350 13.44 -15.70 -15.29
N GLY A 351 13.49 -14.37 -15.23
CA GLY A 351 12.80 -13.50 -16.19
C GLY A 351 13.43 -13.44 -17.58
N GLY A 352 14.58 -14.09 -17.79
CA GLY A 352 15.18 -14.34 -19.10
C GLY A 352 14.78 -15.68 -19.72
N LEU A 353 14.13 -16.57 -18.98
CA LEU A 353 13.68 -17.88 -19.47
C LEU A 353 12.41 -17.71 -20.32
N PRO A 354 12.39 -18.17 -21.60
CA PRO A 354 11.23 -18.03 -22.47
C PRO A 354 9.94 -18.64 -21.90
N GLU A 355 10.04 -19.77 -21.20
CA GLU A 355 8.91 -20.49 -20.62
C GLU A 355 8.25 -19.71 -19.46
N LEU A 356 8.96 -18.75 -18.88
CA LEU A 356 8.50 -17.90 -17.78
C LEU A 356 8.18 -16.46 -18.21
N ALA A 357 8.15 -16.18 -19.51
CA ALA A 357 7.98 -14.82 -20.05
C ALA A 357 6.73 -14.10 -19.51
N ASP A 358 5.61 -14.82 -19.34
CA ASP A 358 4.34 -14.29 -18.83
C ASP A 358 4.43 -13.75 -17.39
N LEU A 359 5.38 -14.26 -16.59
CA LEU A 359 5.62 -13.78 -15.23
C LEU A 359 6.28 -12.40 -15.22
N ARG A 360 6.97 -12.02 -16.31
CA ARG A 360 7.67 -10.74 -16.50
C ARG A 360 8.64 -10.45 -15.35
N LEU A 361 9.39 -11.45 -14.89
CA LEU A 361 10.16 -11.34 -13.64
C LEU A 361 11.25 -10.26 -13.66
N ARG A 362 11.88 -9.96 -14.82
CA ARG A 362 12.81 -8.82 -14.94
C ARG A 362 12.15 -7.49 -14.58
N LYS A 363 10.90 -7.27 -14.98
CA LYS A 363 10.12 -6.07 -14.61
C LYS A 363 9.92 -5.97 -13.10
N TRP A 364 9.77 -7.11 -12.43
CA TRP A 364 9.45 -7.22 -11.00
C TRP A 364 10.64 -7.64 -10.13
N ALA A 365 11.86 -7.66 -10.69
CA ALA A 365 13.06 -8.08 -9.96
C ALA A 365 13.34 -7.16 -8.75
N HIS A 366 13.13 -5.85 -8.91
CA HIS A 366 13.19 -4.87 -7.82
C HIS A 366 12.17 -5.14 -6.68
N MET A 367 11.15 -5.97 -6.93
CA MET A 367 10.15 -6.43 -5.96
C MET A 367 10.36 -7.91 -5.58
N LEU A 368 11.57 -8.45 -5.78
CA LEU A 368 11.91 -9.83 -5.44
C LEU A 368 10.94 -10.85 -6.09
N GLY A 369 10.45 -10.53 -7.30
CA GLY A 369 9.49 -11.34 -8.05
C GLY A 369 8.00 -11.09 -7.72
N PHE A 370 7.68 -10.35 -6.67
CA PHE A 370 6.27 -10.06 -6.34
C PHE A 370 5.66 -9.08 -7.33
N ARG A 371 4.62 -9.55 -8.04
CA ARG A 371 3.92 -8.81 -9.11
C ARG A 371 2.48 -8.41 -8.76
N GLY A 372 2.10 -8.56 -7.49
CA GLY A 372 0.74 -8.34 -7.01
C GLY A 372 0.43 -6.93 -6.54
N HIS A 373 -0.84 -6.67 -6.26
CA HIS A 373 -1.26 -5.47 -5.56
C HIS A 373 -1.01 -5.59 -4.05
N PHE A 374 -0.46 -4.54 -3.45
CA PHE A 374 -0.21 -4.46 -2.01
C PHE A 374 -1.49 -4.34 -1.20
N LEU A 375 -2.54 -3.74 -1.73
CA LEU A 375 -3.84 -3.65 -1.08
C LEU A 375 -4.91 -4.04 -2.09
N THR A 376 -5.76 -4.98 -1.71
CA THR A 376 -6.95 -5.38 -2.47
C THR A 376 -8.14 -5.52 -1.55
N LYS A 377 -9.35 -5.28 -2.06
CA LYS A 377 -10.59 -5.59 -1.34
C LYS A 377 -11.60 -6.21 -2.29
N SER A 378 -12.52 -7.00 -1.76
CA SER A 378 -13.70 -7.44 -2.50
C SER A 378 -14.58 -6.23 -2.85
N ARG A 379 -15.32 -6.33 -3.96
CA ARG A 379 -16.10 -5.19 -4.51
C ARG A 379 -17.05 -4.57 -3.48
N ARG A 380 -17.77 -5.42 -2.72
CA ARG A 380 -18.76 -5.02 -1.71
C ARG A 380 -18.20 -5.00 -0.27
N TYR A 381 -16.88 -4.94 -0.08
CA TYR A 381 -16.32 -4.91 1.29
C TYR A 381 -16.69 -3.64 2.07
N SER A 382 -16.59 -2.48 1.40
CA SER A 382 -16.86 -1.13 1.93
C SER A 382 -16.80 -0.09 0.80
N THR A 383 -16.74 1.21 1.14
CA THR A 383 -16.49 2.35 0.23
C THR A 383 -15.23 2.23 -0.64
N THR A 384 -14.97 3.18 -1.54
CA THR A 384 -13.85 3.16 -2.49
C THR A 384 -12.91 4.35 -2.32
N PHE A 385 -11.64 4.21 -2.76
CA PHE A 385 -10.72 5.35 -2.85
C PHE A 385 -11.27 6.48 -3.73
N THR A 386 -12.00 6.14 -4.79
CA THR A 386 -12.64 7.13 -5.68
C THR A 386 -13.70 7.92 -4.92
N ALA A 387 -14.60 7.25 -4.19
CA ALA A 387 -15.60 7.93 -3.36
C ALA A 387 -14.95 8.80 -2.27
N LEU A 388 -13.90 8.31 -1.57
CA LEU A 388 -13.17 9.10 -0.57
C LEU A 388 -12.46 10.33 -1.17
N ARG A 389 -11.98 10.24 -2.41
CA ARG A 389 -11.41 11.39 -3.13
C ARG A 389 -12.49 12.35 -3.63
N GLY A 390 -13.61 11.83 -4.13
CA GLY A 390 -14.80 12.58 -4.56
C GLY A 390 -15.36 13.44 -3.43
N ALA A 391 -15.71 12.82 -2.30
CA ALA A 391 -16.23 13.53 -1.13
C ALA A 391 -15.30 14.66 -0.64
N ARG A 392 -13.98 14.47 -0.70
CA ARG A 392 -13.02 15.55 -0.36
C ARG A 392 -12.94 16.63 -1.43
N ARG A 393 -13.11 16.29 -2.71
CA ARG A 393 -13.16 17.27 -3.81
C ARG A 393 -14.42 18.11 -3.69
N GLU A 394 -15.57 17.47 -3.51
CA GLU A 394 -16.86 18.12 -3.28
C GLU A 394 -16.82 19.04 -2.07
N HIS A 395 -16.30 18.57 -0.93
CA HIS A 395 -16.16 19.43 0.26
C HIS A 395 -15.30 20.66 0.01
N ARG A 396 -14.13 20.52 -0.66
CA ARG A 396 -13.29 21.67 -1.01
C ARG A 396 -13.97 22.60 -2.02
N PHE A 397 -14.65 22.02 -3.01
CA PHE A 397 -15.36 22.80 -4.03
C PHE A 397 -16.51 23.62 -3.40
N ALA A 398 -17.28 23.01 -2.49
CA ALA A 398 -18.32 23.72 -1.74
C ALA A 398 -17.74 24.85 -0.87
N GLN A 399 -16.58 24.66 -0.24
CA GLN A 399 -15.88 25.73 0.48
C GLN A 399 -15.46 26.86 -0.45
N GLU A 400 -14.86 26.55 -1.59
CA GLU A 400 -14.44 27.54 -2.58
C GLU A 400 -15.62 28.33 -3.16
N LEU A 401 -16.78 27.69 -3.35
CA LEU A 401 -18.00 28.36 -3.79
C LEU A 401 -18.61 29.22 -2.68
N ALA A 402 -18.60 28.76 -1.43
CA ALA A 402 -19.09 29.53 -0.29
C ALA A 402 -18.28 30.83 -0.10
N ASP A 403 -16.96 30.80 -0.32
CA ASP A 403 -16.10 31.99 -0.31
C ASP A 403 -16.48 33.01 -1.41
N LEU A 404 -17.14 32.55 -2.48
CA LEU A 404 -17.68 33.38 -3.56
C LEU A 404 -19.16 33.77 -3.34
N GLY A 405 -19.76 33.39 -2.21
CA GLY A 405 -21.18 33.61 -1.93
C GLY A 405 -22.14 32.71 -2.73
N ILE A 406 -21.64 31.59 -3.28
CA ILE A 406 -22.42 30.64 -4.07
C ILE A 406 -22.66 29.39 -3.22
N HIS A 407 -23.93 29.07 -2.96
CA HIS A 407 -24.29 27.97 -2.07
C HIS A 407 -24.77 26.70 -2.80
N ASP A 408 -25.13 26.83 -4.08
CA ASP A 408 -25.56 25.71 -4.92
C ASP A 408 -24.45 25.35 -5.93
N PRO A 409 -23.76 24.20 -5.76
CA PRO A 409 -22.70 23.78 -6.65
C PRO A 409 -23.15 23.49 -8.08
N ASP A 410 -24.42 23.14 -8.28
CA ASP A 410 -24.96 22.79 -9.61
C ASP A 410 -25.13 24.03 -10.49
N GLN A 411 -25.03 25.23 -9.91
CA GLN A 411 -25.06 26.49 -10.63
C GLN A 411 -23.73 26.87 -11.28
N VAL A 412 -22.62 26.15 -10.99
CA VAL A 412 -21.28 26.52 -11.45
C VAL A 412 -20.59 25.38 -12.21
N THR A 413 -20.23 25.65 -13.46
CA THR A 413 -19.37 24.78 -14.27
C THR A 413 -17.91 25.24 -14.17
N VAL A 414 -17.00 24.29 -13.95
CA VAL A 414 -15.55 24.57 -13.95
C VAL A 414 -14.93 24.07 -15.25
N ILE A 415 -14.57 25.00 -16.13
CA ILE A 415 -13.88 24.74 -17.38
C ILE A 415 -12.39 24.74 -17.10
N ASN A 416 -11.70 23.65 -17.44
CA ASN A 416 -10.28 23.46 -17.14
C ASN A 416 -9.50 23.27 -18.44
N ASP A 417 -8.44 24.05 -18.63
CA ASP A 417 -7.46 23.87 -19.70
C ASP A 417 -6.06 23.83 -19.08
N TRP A 418 -5.53 22.63 -18.83
CA TRP A 418 -4.24 22.44 -18.16
C TRP A 418 -3.33 21.51 -18.96
N SER A 419 -2.12 21.97 -19.25
CA SER A 419 -1.06 21.20 -19.90
C SER A 419 0.00 20.75 -18.90
N LEU A 420 0.52 19.53 -19.07
CA LEU A 420 1.65 19.05 -18.28
C LEU A 420 2.94 19.79 -18.65
N ILE A 421 3.59 20.41 -17.66
CA ILE A 421 4.89 21.09 -17.86
C ILE A 421 6.04 20.47 -17.06
N GLY A 422 5.77 19.47 -16.21
CA GLY A 422 6.83 18.69 -15.57
C GLY A 422 6.39 17.90 -14.34
N VAL A 423 7.32 17.12 -13.79
CA VAL A 423 7.11 16.30 -12.60
C VAL A 423 8.22 16.55 -11.58
N GLY A 424 7.85 16.87 -10.35
CA GLY A 424 8.76 17.25 -9.29
C GLY A 424 8.96 18.76 -9.17
N TYR A 425 9.75 19.15 -8.17
CA TYR A 425 10.20 20.52 -7.98
C TYR A 425 11.34 20.89 -8.94
N ARG A 426 11.69 22.18 -9.00
CA ARG A 426 12.78 22.65 -9.87
C ARG A 426 14.16 22.45 -9.24
N SER A 427 14.22 22.29 -7.92
CA SER A 427 15.45 22.08 -7.15
C SER A 427 15.23 21.13 -5.97
N ALA A 428 16.32 20.62 -5.38
CA ALA A 428 16.29 19.86 -4.13
C ALA A 428 15.76 20.73 -2.98
N ALA A 429 16.21 21.98 -2.87
CA ALA A 429 15.77 22.90 -1.84
C ALA A 429 14.24 23.15 -1.84
N GLU A 430 13.62 23.31 -3.01
CA GLU A 430 12.15 23.41 -3.12
C GLU A 430 11.45 22.14 -2.59
N ARG A 431 12.04 20.97 -2.88
CA ARG A 431 11.54 19.67 -2.39
C ARG A 431 11.68 19.54 -0.89
N ASP A 432 12.79 19.99 -0.31
CA ASP A 432 13.05 19.89 1.13
C ASP A 432 12.12 20.83 1.91
N PHE A 433 11.84 22.02 1.37
CA PHE A 433 10.82 22.90 1.94
C PHE A 433 9.41 22.30 1.87
N ALA A 434 9.07 21.65 0.74
CA ALA A 434 7.81 20.91 0.63
C ALA A 434 7.71 19.75 1.63
N HIS A 435 8.84 19.09 1.94
CA HIS A 435 8.93 18.07 2.97
C HIS A 435 8.61 18.65 4.36
N ALA A 436 9.19 19.80 4.72
CA ALA A 436 8.88 20.47 5.98
C ALA A 436 7.39 20.86 6.11
N ILE A 437 6.77 21.33 5.01
CA ILE A 437 5.31 21.56 4.97
C ILE A 437 4.54 20.24 5.22
N ALA A 438 4.96 19.15 4.58
CA ALA A 438 4.33 17.85 4.75
C ALA A 438 4.39 17.36 6.20
N GLU A 439 5.56 17.43 6.83
CA GLU A 439 5.77 17.04 8.22
C GLU A 439 4.84 17.81 9.16
N LYS A 440 4.80 19.15 9.03
CA LYS A 440 3.93 20.00 9.85
C LYS A 440 2.45 19.67 9.63
N ALA A 441 2.04 19.42 8.39
CA ALA A 441 0.66 19.03 8.07
C ALA A 441 0.31 17.64 8.63
N ILE A 442 1.24 16.69 8.60
CA ILE A 442 1.08 15.35 9.18
C ILE A 442 0.96 15.44 10.70
N GLN A 443 1.85 16.19 11.36
CA GLN A 443 1.84 16.41 12.80
C GLN A 443 0.52 17.04 13.27
N ARG A 444 0.04 18.10 12.61
CA ARG A 444 -1.26 18.72 12.94
C ARG A 444 -2.42 17.73 12.88
N ARG A 445 -2.47 16.89 11.85
CA ARG A 445 -3.51 15.85 11.72
C ARG A 445 -3.40 14.76 12.78
N ARG A 446 -2.17 14.42 13.20
CA ARG A 446 -1.95 13.48 14.31
C ARG A 446 -2.40 14.09 15.64
N GLY A 447 -2.09 15.36 15.89
CA GLY A 447 -2.54 16.09 17.09
C GLY A 447 -4.06 16.17 17.23
N HIS A 448 -4.76 16.59 16.16
CA HIS A 448 -6.24 16.61 16.16
C HIS A 448 -6.86 15.23 16.39
N ARG A 449 -6.23 14.14 15.94
CA ARG A 449 -6.70 12.78 16.20
C ARG A 449 -6.63 12.38 17.67
N VAL A 450 -5.65 12.89 18.41
CA VAL A 450 -5.50 12.62 19.85
C VAL A 450 -6.52 13.42 20.65
N GLU A 451 -6.72 14.70 20.32
CA GLU A 451 -7.72 15.55 20.97
C GLU A 451 -9.16 15.08 20.69
N SER A 452 -9.47 14.65 19.46
CA SER A 452 -10.80 14.13 19.12
C SER A 452 -11.10 12.75 19.74
N ALA A 453 -10.06 11.99 20.12
CA ALA A 453 -10.21 10.71 20.79
C ALA A 453 -10.28 10.85 22.33
N ALA A 454 -9.91 12.00 22.87
CA ALA A 454 -10.02 12.33 24.29
C ALA A 454 -11.37 13.00 24.67
N VAL A 455 -12.22 13.28 23.68
CA VAL A 455 -13.52 13.96 23.83
C VAL A 455 -14.69 13.02 23.44
N VAL A 456 -14.48 11.70 23.43
CA VAL A 456 -15.55 10.70 23.27
C VAL A 456 -15.57 9.75 24.44
#